data_AF-A0A8T4U5G1-F1
#
_entry.id   AF-A0A8T4U5G1-F1
#
_cell.length_a   1.000
_cell.length_b   1.000
_cell.length_c   1.000
_cell.angle_alpha   90.00
_cell.angle_beta   90.00
_cell.angle_gamma   90.00
#
_symmetry.space_group_name_H-M   'P 1'
#
loop_
_entity.id
_entity.type
_entity.pdbx_description
1 polymer ?
#
loop_
_entity_poly.entity_id
_entity_poly.type
_entity_poly.pdbx_seq_one_letter_code
_entity_poly.pdbx_strand_id
1 'polypeptide(L)'
;MPFVTEDEKCMIDVYSKHKDLLKSGNFDFENKQYVVHPFLGWVPKPNFAKEWQDELLTDKGAIGVLVTDIKQNSQGLSSTKEYSKNKPNSTVRIAMLGDSYTQGADVSHPFSYPAILEQITENTEVLNFGVSGYGVDQMYLRFLNETLEFNNDAVIMGIYIDDIQRSAHTCKYYLKPKFEVKDGSLELTNTPVPPLREFMMGYKEPKLQSYFIKHLLNNIYNMNPKKRNYNEGFAIFMVLAITSETEPELNEKLRGYLRKQDIDFIDSMDVFSEAHAGAYKNYNFYISGHFNSLGGALIAQKIKNVLEEKKIIRKTPNYKFISNSYVLNEVLVLQNLENGNDLRYITNFMPINGSLEMPKGYVPFEIKA
;
A
#
# COMPACT_ATOMS: atom_id res chain seq x y z
N MET A 1 19.30 -25.92 -10.95
CA MET A 1 18.16 -25.15 -11.49
C MET A 1 18.72 -23.92 -12.19
N PRO A 2 18.24 -23.55 -13.39
CA PRO A 2 18.79 -22.42 -14.13
C PRO A 2 18.47 -21.07 -13.46
N PHE A 3 19.45 -20.16 -13.44
CA PHE A 3 19.29 -18.80 -12.91
C PHE A 3 18.60 -17.92 -13.96
N VAL A 4 17.40 -17.43 -13.66
CA VAL A 4 16.62 -16.45 -14.43
C VAL A 4 16.64 -15.13 -13.65
N THR A 5 16.80 -13.98 -14.30
CA THR A 5 16.73 -12.68 -13.59
C THR A 5 15.32 -12.42 -13.06
N GLU A 6 15.16 -11.61 -12.00
CA GLU A 6 13.82 -11.31 -11.44
C GLU A 6 12.89 -10.63 -12.46
N ASP A 7 13.44 -9.73 -13.29
CA ASP A 7 12.69 -9.12 -14.39
C ASP A 7 12.17 -10.15 -15.38
N GLU A 8 12.95 -11.18 -15.67
CA GLU A 8 12.56 -12.22 -16.62
C GLU A 8 11.62 -13.25 -16.04
N LYS A 9 11.78 -13.60 -14.76
CA LYS A 9 10.77 -14.38 -14.06
C LYS A 9 9.42 -13.68 -14.12
N CYS A 10 9.42 -12.36 -13.86
CA CYS A 10 8.22 -11.54 -13.96
C CYS A 10 7.67 -11.50 -15.39
N MET A 11 8.49 -11.23 -16.41
CA MET A 11 8.03 -11.20 -17.81
C MET A 11 7.47 -12.56 -18.28
N ILE A 12 8.09 -13.67 -17.88
CA ILE A 12 7.60 -15.02 -18.15
C ILE A 12 6.26 -15.27 -17.45
N ASP A 13 6.11 -14.86 -16.19
CA ASP A 13 4.87 -15.01 -15.43
C ASP A 13 3.73 -14.16 -16.03
N VAL A 14 3.99 -12.88 -16.33
CA VAL A 14 3.05 -11.97 -17.00
C VAL A 14 2.60 -12.54 -18.34
N TYR A 15 3.55 -13.02 -19.16
CA TYR A 15 3.22 -13.64 -20.44
C TYR A 15 2.42 -14.93 -20.24
N SER A 16 2.83 -15.80 -19.33
CA SER A 16 2.15 -17.08 -19.06
C SER A 16 0.72 -16.90 -18.59
N LYS A 17 0.45 -15.92 -17.72
CA LYS A 17 -0.89 -15.59 -17.21
C LYS A 17 -1.84 -15.00 -18.27
N HIS A 18 -1.29 -14.44 -19.34
CA HIS A 18 -2.08 -13.66 -20.32
C HIS A 18 -2.01 -14.18 -21.76
N LYS A 19 -1.18 -15.19 -22.05
CA LYS A 19 -1.01 -15.74 -23.40
C LYS A 19 -2.27 -16.37 -24.01
N ASP A 20 -3.21 -16.83 -23.19
CA ASP A 20 -4.46 -17.41 -23.69
C ASP A 20 -5.53 -16.34 -23.98
N LEU A 21 -5.46 -15.18 -23.31
CA LEU A 21 -6.28 -14.00 -23.62
C LEU A 21 -5.91 -13.39 -24.99
N LEU A 22 -4.62 -13.40 -25.33
CA LEU A 22 -4.14 -13.08 -26.69
C LEU A 22 -4.82 -13.96 -27.76
N LYS A 23 -4.90 -15.27 -27.51
CA LYS A 23 -5.41 -16.25 -28.48
C LYS A 23 -6.92 -16.16 -28.68
N SER A 24 -7.67 -15.77 -27.64
CA SER A 24 -9.12 -15.67 -27.68
C SER A 24 -9.63 -14.39 -28.35
N GLY A 25 -8.75 -13.43 -28.67
CA GLY A 25 -9.14 -12.11 -29.18
C GLY A 25 -9.86 -11.22 -28.16
N ASN A 26 -10.15 -11.76 -26.97
CA ASN A 26 -10.81 -11.07 -25.87
C ASN A 26 -9.73 -10.43 -24.99
N PHE A 27 -9.21 -9.30 -25.46
CA PHE A 27 -8.25 -8.47 -24.73
C PHE A 27 -8.88 -7.61 -23.65
N ASP A 28 -10.16 -7.84 -23.35
CA ASP A 28 -10.87 -7.02 -22.39
C ASP A 28 -10.46 -7.41 -20.96
N PHE A 29 -9.69 -6.51 -20.34
CA PHE A 29 -9.24 -6.58 -18.96
C PHE A 29 -10.32 -6.06 -17.98
N GLU A 30 -11.59 -6.00 -18.40
CA GLU A 30 -12.71 -5.30 -17.73
C GLU A 30 -12.81 -5.53 -16.21
N ASN A 31 -12.31 -6.65 -15.68
CA ASN A 31 -12.30 -7.01 -14.26
C ASN A 31 -10.95 -6.93 -13.51
N LYS A 32 -9.95 -6.18 -13.99
CA LYS A 32 -8.69 -5.97 -13.26
C LYS A 32 -8.68 -4.64 -12.50
N GLN A 33 -8.26 -4.70 -11.23
CA GLN A 33 -8.06 -3.57 -10.31
C GLN A 33 -7.12 -2.47 -10.84
N TYR A 34 -6.38 -2.73 -11.92
CA TYR A 34 -5.37 -1.81 -12.46
C TYR A 34 -5.49 -1.69 -13.97
N VAL A 35 -5.15 -0.50 -14.48
CA VAL A 35 -4.96 -0.21 -15.91
C VAL A 35 -3.50 0.11 -16.20
N VAL A 36 -3.04 -0.17 -17.42
CA VAL A 36 -1.67 0.12 -17.83
C VAL A 36 -1.47 1.64 -17.95
N HIS A 37 -0.34 2.14 -17.46
CA HIS A 37 0.01 3.55 -17.49
C HIS A 37 1.40 3.77 -18.12
N PRO A 38 1.54 4.65 -19.13
CA PRO A 38 2.78 4.79 -19.90
C PRO A 38 3.97 5.31 -19.08
N PHE A 39 3.72 5.97 -17.96
CA PHE A 39 4.77 6.54 -17.10
C PHE A 39 4.86 5.89 -15.71
N LEU A 40 3.86 5.11 -15.31
CA LEU A 40 3.79 4.49 -13.97
C LEU A 40 3.78 2.97 -14.04
N GLY A 41 3.77 2.39 -15.25
CA GLY A 41 3.57 0.97 -15.47
C GLY A 41 2.10 0.58 -15.36
N TRP A 42 1.53 0.71 -14.16
CA TRP A 42 0.11 0.50 -13.90
C TRP A 42 -0.42 1.49 -12.86
N VAL A 43 -1.70 1.83 -12.95
CA VAL A 43 -2.41 2.65 -11.97
C VAL A 43 -3.73 1.98 -11.58
N PRO A 44 -4.26 2.26 -10.37
CA PRO A 44 -5.62 1.90 -9.97
C PRO A 44 -6.66 2.22 -11.07
N LYS A 45 -7.58 1.29 -11.34
CA LYS A 45 -8.70 1.53 -12.26
C LYS A 45 -9.71 2.45 -11.56
N PRO A 46 -10.02 3.64 -12.10
CA PRO A 46 -11.03 4.53 -11.51
C PRO A 46 -12.38 3.81 -11.30
N ASN A 47 -13.02 4.08 -10.17
CA ASN A 47 -14.30 3.47 -9.78
C ASN A 47 -14.27 1.93 -9.68
N PHE A 48 -13.10 1.32 -9.47
CA PHE A 48 -13.02 -0.11 -9.26
C PHE A 48 -13.55 -0.47 -7.88
N ALA A 49 -14.53 -1.39 -7.85
CA ALA A 49 -15.02 -1.98 -6.62
C ALA A 49 -15.14 -3.49 -6.81
N LYS A 50 -14.69 -4.25 -5.82
CA LYS A 50 -14.93 -5.68 -5.73
C LYS A 50 -15.25 -6.03 -4.29
N GLU A 51 -16.31 -6.81 -4.12
CA GLU A 51 -16.81 -7.22 -2.81
C GLU A 51 -16.93 -8.75 -2.77
N TRP A 52 -16.71 -9.31 -1.59
CA TRP A 52 -16.98 -10.70 -1.27
C TRP A 52 -17.86 -10.74 -0.03
N GLN A 53 -18.79 -11.68 0.00
CA GLN A 53 -19.76 -11.84 1.08
C GLN A 53 -19.63 -13.25 1.64
N ASP A 54 -19.37 -13.34 2.94
CA ASP A 54 -19.30 -14.61 3.67
C ASP A 54 -20.42 -14.65 4.71
N GLU A 55 -21.32 -15.62 4.60
CA GLU A 55 -22.37 -15.83 5.60
C GLU A 55 -21.78 -16.40 6.90
N LEU A 56 -22.08 -15.75 8.02
CA LEU A 56 -21.80 -16.28 9.35
C LEU A 56 -22.94 -17.23 9.72
N LEU A 57 -22.63 -18.52 9.76
CA LEU A 57 -23.60 -19.60 10.00
C LEU A 57 -23.56 -20.10 11.45
N THR A 58 -24.71 -20.53 11.93
CA THR A 58 -24.89 -21.36 13.13
C THR A 58 -25.58 -22.66 12.75
N ASP A 59 -25.66 -23.62 13.67
CA ASP A 59 -26.47 -24.83 13.50
C ASP A 59 -27.97 -24.54 13.23
N LYS A 60 -28.41 -23.29 13.45
CA LYS A 60 -29.78 -22.81 13.24
C LYS A 60 -29.93 -21.88 12.02
N GLY A 61 -28.87 -21.70 11.22
CA GLY A 61 -28.85 -20.86 10.02
C GLY A 61 -27.96 -19.62 10.14
N ALA A 62 -27.99 -18.79 9.09
CA ALA A 62 -27.18 -17.57 8.99
C ALA A 62 -27.61 -16.50 10.00
N ILE A 63 -26.64 -15.90 10.69
CA ILE A 63 -26.84 -14.82 11.66
C ILE A 63 -26.39 -13.45 11.14
N GLY A 64 -25.65 -13.42 10.04
CA GLY A 64 -25.26 -12.20 9.35
C GLY A 64 -24.28 -12.47 8.22
N VAL A 65 -23.86 -11.41 7.56
CA VAL A 65 -22.93 -11.44 6.43
C VAL A 65 -21.71 -10.60 6.79
N LEU A 66 -20.53 -11.16 6.55
CA LEU A 66 -19.28 -10.43 6.54
C LEU A 66 -19.02 -9.95 5.12
N VAL A 67 -18.84 -8.65 4.93
CA VAL A 67 -18.46 -8.09 3.63
C VAL A 67 -16.98 -7.76 3.66
N THR A 68 -16.21 -8.29 2.71
CA THR A 68 -14.85 -7.82 2.45
C THR A 68 -14.80 -7.07 1.14
N ASP A 69 -13.99 -6.00 1.06
CA ASP A 69 -13.98 -5.14 -0.11
C ASP A 69 -12.60 -4.63 -0.53
N ILE A 70 -12.49 -4.33 -1.82
CA ILE A 70 -11.44 -3.50 -2.40
C ILE A 70 -12.16 -2.40 -3.17
N LYS A 71 -11.91 -1.14 -2.81
CA LYS A 71 -12.56 0.03 -3.43
C LYS A 71 -11.56 1.08 -3.84
N GLN A 72 -11.76 1.62 -5.04
CA GLN A 72 -11.03 2.73 -5.61
C GLN A 72 -12.02 3.79 -6.07
N ASN A 73 -11.80 5.04 -5.67
CA ASN A 73 -12.67 6.14 -6.04
C ASN A 73 -12.47 6.54 -7.52
N SER A 74 -13.19 7.58 -7.97
CA SER A 74 -13.11 8.07 -9.36
C SER A 74 -11.72 8.62 -9.74
N GLN A 75 -10.88 8.88 -8.75
CA GLN A 75 -9.53 9.44 -8.89
C GLN A 75 -8.44 8.35 -8.77
N GLY A 76 -8.84 7.07 -8.62
CA GLY A 76 -7.90 5.96 -8.45
C GLY A 76 -7.21 5.95 -7.08
N LEU A 77 -7.80 6.59 -6.07
CA LEU A 77 -7.35 6.49 -4.67
C LEU A 77 -7.98 5.25 -4.04
N SER A 78 -7.25 4.57 -3.16
CA SER A 78 -7.77 3.45 -2.34
C SER A 78 -8.69 4.01 -1.26
N SER A 79 -9.85 4.50 -1.70
CA SER A 79 -10.83 5.18 -0.87
C SER A 79 -12.26 5.00 -1.38
N THR A 80 -13.22 5.08 -0.47
CA THR A 80 -14.66 5.20 -0.80
C THR A 80 -15.13 6.65 -0.93
N LYS A 81 -14.28 7.62 -0.55
CA LYS A 81 -14.59 9.05 -0.61
C LYS A 81 -14.02 9.69 -1.87
N GLU A 82 -14.72 10.70 -2.37
CA GLU A 82 -14.22 11.58 -3.43
C GLU A 82 -13.57 12.82 -2.80
N TYR A 83 -12.41 13.23 -3.32
CA TYR A 83 -11.66 14.36 -2.80
C TYR A 83 -11.57 15.48 -3.84
N SER A 84 -12.16 16.62 -3.53
CA SER A 84 -12.03 17.82 -4.37
C SER A 84 -10.58 18.27 -4.46
N LYS A 85 -10.08 18.59 -5.66
CA LYS A 85 -8.75 19.23 -5.82
C LYS A 85 -8.67 20.57 -5.09
N ASN A 86 -9.80 21.29 -5.01
CA ASN A 86 -9.95 22.44 -4.12
C ASN A 86 -10.17 21.94 -2.69
N LYS A 87 -9.10 21.95 -1.88
CA LYS A 87 -9.14 21.53 -0.47
C LYS A 87 -10.13 22.38 0.32
N PRO A 88 -11.05 21.78 1.12
CA PRO A 88 -11.97 22.54 1.95
C PRO A 88 -11.23 23.41 2.99
N ASN A 89 -11.84 24.53 3.36
CA ASN A 89 -11.30 25.41 4.41
C ASN A 89 -11.27 24.69 5.75
N SER A 90 -10.22 24.93 6.55
CA SER A 90 -10.01 24.31 7.86
C SER A 90 -9.84 22.79 7.86
N THR A 91 -9.59 22.19 6.68
CA THR A 91 -9.27 20.77 6.52
C THR A 91 -7.76 20.60 6.35
N VAL A 92 -7.19 19.67 7.12
CA VAL A 92 -5.83 19.18 6.88
C VAL A 92 -5.89 18.05 5.89
N ARG A 93 -5.03 18.04 4.88
CA ARG A 93 -4.98 16.98 3.88
C ARG A 93 -3.64 16.27 3.90
N ILE A 94 -3.68 14.95 4.03
CA ILE A 94 -2.52 14.09 4.13
C ILE A 94 -2.50 13.15 2.92
N ALA A 95 -1.42 13.15 2.15
CA ALA A 95 -1.20 12.16 1.11
C ALA A 95 -0.42 10.97 1.66
N MET A 96 -0.93 9.77 1.43
CA MET A 96 -0.31 8.50 1.78
C MET A 96 0.16 7.80 0.51
N LEU A 97 1.47 7.70 0.29
CA LEU A 97 2.08 6.98 -0.84
C LEU A 97 2.68 5.67 -0.34
N GLY A 98 2.61 4.61 -1.15
CA GLY A 98 3.26 3.36 -0.80
C GLY A 98 2.82 2.18 -1.65
N ASP A 99 3.19 1.00 -1.22
CA ASP A 99 2.89 -0.25 -1.92
C ASP A 99 1.58 -0.90 -1.42
N SER A 100 1.51 -2.24 -1.41
CA SER A 100 0.36 -3.01 -0.93
C SER A 100 0.00 -2.74 0.53
N TYR A 101 0.98 -2.45 1.40
CA TYR A 101 0.71 -2.09 2.78
C TYR A 101 -0.10 -0.80 2.88
N THR A 102 0.31 0.21 2.10
CA THR A 102 -0.37 1.51 2.08
C THR A 102 -1.72 1.43 1.40
N GLN A 103 -1.82 0.66 0.32
CA GLN A 103 -3.09 0.41 -0.33
C GLN A 103 -4.13 -0.23 0.62
N GLY A 104 -3.67 -1.01 1.59
CA GLY A 104 -4.51 -1.77 2.52
C GLY A 104 -4.80 -3.19 2.02
N ALA A 105 -3.81 -3.87 1.43
CA ALA A 105 -3.98 -5.26 1.03
C ALA A 105 -4.30 -6.17 2.24
N ASP A 106 -5.12 -7.20 1.98
CA ASP A 106 -5.58 -8.21 2.95
C ASP A 106 -6.47 -7.71 4.10
N VAL A 107 -6.93 -6.47 4.02
CA VAL A 107 -7.99 -5.91 4.87
C VAL A 107 -8.97 -5.12 4.02
N SER A 108 -10.24 -5.09 4.42
CA SER A 108 -11.20 -4.22 3.75
C SER A 108 -10.86 -2.74 3.93
N HIS A 109 -11.31 -1.89 3.00
CA HIS A 109 -11.00 -0.46 2.98
C HIS A 109 -11.05 0.24 4.36
N PRO A 110 -12.12 0.11 5.19
CA PRO A 110 -12.21 0.85 6.45
C PRO A 110 -11.18 0.42 7.50
N PHE A 111 -10.50 -0.71 7.31
CA PHE A 111 -9.47 -1.24 8.19
C PHE A 111 -8.04 -0.97 7.70
N SER A 112 -7.87 -0.39 6.51
CA SER A 112 -6.56 0.07 6.06
C SER A 112 -6.06 1.18 6.99
N TYR A 113 -4.76 1.22 7.27
CA TYR A 113 -4.23 2.22 8.19
C TYR A 113 -4.45 3.67 7.72
N PRO A 114 -4.47 4.02 6.41
CA PRO A 114 -4.87 5.36 5.97
C PRO A 114 -6.34 5.67 6.29
N ALA A 115 -7.25 4.72 6.09
CA ALA A 115 -8.66 4.90 6.41
C ALA A 115 -8.89 5.00 7.93
N ILE A 116 -8.16 4.24 8.74
CA ILE A 116 -8.22 4.35 10.20
C ILE A 116 -7.68 5.70 10.65
N LEU A 117 -6.56 6.18 10.07
CA LEU A 117 -5.99 7.49 10.36
C LEU A 117 -7.03 8.60 10.13
N GLU A 118 -7.75 8.55 9.01
CA GLU A 118 -8.83 9.51 8.72
C GLU A 118 -9.97 9.45 9.74
N GLN A 119 -10.33 8.25 10.23
CA GLN A 119 -11.40 8.05 11.20
C GLN A 119 -11.05 8.50 12.63
N ILE A 120 -9.77 8.45 13.01
CA ILE A 120 -9.30 8.84 14.36
C ILE A 120 -8.80 10.29 14.43
N THR A 121 -8.88 11.03 13.33
CA THR A 121 -8.50 12.43 13.22
C THR A 121 -9.73 13.30 12.95
N GLU A 122 -9.67 14.57 13.36
CA GLU A 122 -10.74 15.53 13.12
C GLU A 122 -10.36 16.47 11.98
N ASN A 123 -11.35 16.84 11.14
CA ASN A 123 -11.18 17.77 10.01
C ASN A 123 -9.96 17.41 9.13
N THR A 124 -9.73 16.11 8.92
CA THR A 124 -8.59 15.61 8.18
C THR A 124 -9.06 14.73 7.03
N GLU A 125 -8.51 14.95 5.84
CA GLU A 125 -8.66 14.08 4.68
C GLU A 125 -7.36 13.29 4.50
N VAL A 126 -7.47 11.97 4.38
CA VAL A 126 -6.31 11.09 4.14
C VAL A 126 -6.45 10.44 2.77
N LEU A 127 -5.67 10.93 1.80
CA LEU A 127 -5.72 10.48 0.42
C LEU A 127 -4.75 9.31 0.25
N ASN A 128 -5.31 8.12 0.05
CA ASN A 128 -4.54 6.89 -0.11
C ASN A 128 -4.12 6.67 -1.57
N PHE A 129 -2.88 7.04 -1.89
CA PHE A 129 -2.20 6.77 -3.16
C PHE A 129 -1.41 5.45 -3.15
N GLY A 130 -1.68 4.54 -2.22
CA GLY A 130 -1.05 3.23 -2.18
C GLY A 130 -1.41 2.36 -3.40
N VAL A 131 -0.42 1.65 -3.95
CA VAL A 131 -0.62 0.73 -5.09
C VAL A 131 0.20 -0.54 -4.88
N SER A 132 -0.46 -1.70 -4.84
CA SER A 132 0.25 -2.98 -4.71
C SER A 132 1.36 -3.14 -5.75
N GLY A 133 2.54 -3.55 -5.26
CA GLY A 133 3.72 -3.88 -6.06
C GLY A 133 4.53 -2.69 -6.56
N TYR A 134 4.18 -1.46 -6.16
CA TYR A 134 5.00 -0.30 -6.47
C TYR A 134 6.39 -0.40 -5.84
N GLY A 135 7.39 0.08 -6.56
CA GLY A 135 8.67 0.48 -5.98
C GLY A 135 8.66 1.96 -5.59
N VAL A 136 9.70 2.39 -4.88
CA VAL A 136 9.91 3.80 -4.48
C VAL A 136 9.92 4.73 -5.69
N ASP A 137 10.45 4.28 -6.83
CA ASP A 137 10.43 4.99 -8.11
C ASP A 137 9.01 5.31 -8.60
N GLN A 138 8.10 4.35 -8.57
CA GLN A 138 6.71 4.54 -8.98
C GLN A 138 5.95 5.43 -7.99
N MET A 139 6.22 5.29 -6.69
CA MET A 139 5.66 6.18 -5.67
C MET A 139 6.09 7.64 -5.90
N TYR A 140 7.37 7.87 -6.23
CA TYR A 140 7.90 9.20 -6.57
C TYR A 140 7.28 9.77 -7.85
N LEU A 141 7.15 8.96 -8.90
CA LEU A 141 6.48 9.39 -10.13
C LEU A 141 5.01 9.71 -9.89
N ARG A 142 4.31 8.93 -9.06
CA ARG A 142 2.91 9.21 -8.70
C ARG A 142 2.80 10.49 -7.86
N PHE A 143 3.76 10.73 -6.97
CA PHE A 143 3.84 11.98 -6.21
C PHE A 143 3.88 13.20 -7.13
N LEU A 144 4.80 13.20 -8.09
CA LEU A 144 5.00 14.32 -9.02
C LEU A 144 3.80 14.56 -9.94
N ASN A 145 3.19 13.49 -10.45
CA ASN A 145 2.19 13.59 -11.51
C ASN A 145 0.75 13.69 -11.01
N GLU A 146 0.45 13.15 -9.82
CA GLU A 146 -0.91 13.06 -9.31
C GLU A 146 -1.04 13.72 -7.93
N THR A 147 -0.16 13.38 -6.99
CA THR A 147 -0.34 13.79 -5.59
C THR A 147 -0.23 15.29 -5.39
N LEU A 148 0.68 15.98 -6.10
CA LEU A 148 0.87 17.43 -6.00
C LEU A 148 -0.39 18.23 -6.36
N GLU A 149 -1.31 17.68 -7.16
CA GLU A 149 -2.54 18.36 -7.58
C GLU A 149 -3.55 18.57 -6.44
N PHE A 150 -3.36 17.89 -5.30
CA PHE A 150 -4.31 17.88 -4.20
C PHE A 150 -4.01 18.87 -3.08
N ASN A 151 -2.95 19.70 -3.17
CA ASN A 151 -2.64 20.70 -2.14
C ASN A 151 -2.55 20.12 -0.71
N ASN A 152 -1.85 18.99 -0.57
CA ASN A 152 -1.69 18.29 0.70
C ASN A 152 -0.81 19.11 1.67
N ASP A 153 -1.16 19.09 2.96
CA ASP A 153 -0.37 19.71 4.04
C ASP A 153 0.75 18.80 4.54
N ALA A 154 0.60 17.48 4.36
CA ALA A 154 1.61 16.49 4.69
C ALA A 154 1.64 15.36 3.66
N VAL A 155 2.83 14.79 3.46
CA VAL A 155 3.04 13.60 2.64
C VAL A 155 3.77 12.55 3.46
N ILE A 156 3.22 11.35 3.48
CA ILE A 156 3.77 10.20 4.18
C ILE A 156 4.00 9.10 3.15
N MET A 157 5.21 8.54 3.10
CA MET A 157 5.50 7.39 2.23
C MET A 157 5.80 6.15 3.05
N GLY A 158 4.93 5.15 2.91
CA GLY A 158 5.15 3.80 3.37
C GLY A 158 6.16 3.10 2.45
N ILE A 159 7.41 3.04 2.88
CA ILE A 159 8.47 2.32 2.19
C ILE A 159 8.60 0.96 2.86
N TYR A 160 8.16 -0.08 2.16
CA TYR A 160 8.51 -1.45 2.49
C TYR A 160 9.90 -1.77 1.94
N ILE A 161 10.66 -2.59 2.67
CA ILE A 161 12.07 -2.81 2.35
C ILE A 161 12.29 -3.38 0.93
N ASP A 162 11.35 -4.19 0.46
CA ASP A 162 11.38 -4.73 -0.91
C ASP A 162 11.11 -3.66 -1.97
N ASP A 163 10.46 -2.53 -1.64
CA ASP A 163 10.17 -1.46 -2.59
C ASP A 163 11.43 -0.81 -3.14
N ILE A 164 12.48 -0.77 -2.31
CA ILE A 164 13.81 -0.32 -2.70
C ILE A 164 14.36 -1.24 -3.80
N GLN A 165 14.21 -2.56 -3.62
CA GLN A 165 14.66 -3.55 -4.61
C GLN A 165 13.78 -3.50 -5.88
N ARG A 166 12.46 -3.33 -5.72
CA ARG A 166 11.51 -3.15 -6.84
C ARG A 166 11.86 -1.99 -7.76
N SER A 167 12.56 -0.97 -7.24
CA SER A 167 13.00 0.19 -8.02
C SER A 167 14.13 -0.13 -9.01
N ALA A 168 14.80 -1.28 -8.85
CA ALA A 168 15.84 -1.75 -9.77
C ALA A 168 15.28 -2.55 -10.97
N HIS A 169 13.99 -2.85 -10.96
CA HIS A 169 13.32 -3.75 -11.89
C HIS A 169 12.43 -3.00 -12.89
N THR A 170 12.36 -3.55 -14.09
CA THR A 170 11.42 -3.14 -15.16
C THR A 170 10.12 -3.94 -15.14
N CYS A 171 9.99 -4.95 -14.27
CA CYS A 171 8.79 -5.77 -14.10
C CYS A 171 8.57 -6.20 -12.64
N LYS A 172 7.32 -6.10 -12.13
CA LYS A 172 6.92 -6.71 -10.84
C LYS A 172 5.54 -7.39 -10.88
N TYR A 173 4.54 -6.71 -11.44
CA TYR A 173 3.24 -7.28 -11.79
C TYR A 173 2.86 -7.00 -13.25
N TYR A 174 3.30 -5.84 -13.71
CA TYR A 174 3.32 -5.42 -15.10
C TYR A 174 4.70 -4.83 -15.38
N LEU A 175 4.92 -4.50 -16.65
CA LEU A 175 6.05 -3.66 -17.04
C LEU A 175 5.95 -2.31 -16.32
N LYS A 176 7.08 -1.75 -15.94
CA LYS A 176 7.18 -0.48 -15.22
C LYS A 176 8.38 0.36 -15.68
N PRO A 177 8.34 1.69 -15.51
CA PRO A 177 9.53 2.51 -15.68
C PRO A 177 10.67 2.04 -14.75
N LYS A 178 11.88 2.49 -15.05
CA LYS A 178 13.05 2.30 -14.18
C LYS A 178 13.90 3.55 -14.22
N PHE A 179 14.42 3.99 -13.08
CA PHE A 179 15.48 5.00 -13.08
C PHE A 179 16.84 4.34 -13.23
N GLU A 180 17.67 4.86 -14.13
CA GLU A 180 19.08 4.53 -14.25
C GLU A 180 19.94 5.71 -13.81
N VAL A 181 21.08 5.42 -13.20
CA VAL A 181 22.07 6.44 -12.84
C VAL A 181 22.99 6.61 -14.04
N LYS A 182 22.94 7.78 -14.69
CA LYS A 182 23.88 8.15 -15.76
C LYS A 182 24.52 9.48 -15.42
N ASP A 183 25.85 9.51 -15.42
CA ASP A 183 26.66 10.71 -15.14
C ASP A 183 26.28 11.46 -13.83
N GLY A 184 25.79 10.72 -12.84
CA GLY A 184 25.39 11.27 -11.54
C GLY A 184 23.94 11.78 -11.47
N SER A 185 23.19 11.78 -12.58
CA SER A 185 21.76 12.08 -12.61
C SER A 185 20.90 10.81 -12.69
N LEU A 186 19.67 10.91 -12.20
CA LEU A 186 18.63 9.89 -12.42
C LEU A 186 17.96 10.16 -13.77
N GLU A 187 18.10 9.22 -14.70
CA GLU A 187 17.39 9.22 -15.97
C GLU A 187 16.29 8.18 -15.96
N LEU A 188 15.07 8.57 -16.32
CA LEU A 188 13.95 7.66 -16.46
C LEU A 188 14.11 6.85 -17.76
N THR A 189 14.22 5.54 -17.64
CA THR A 189 14.29 4.59 -18.76
C THR A 189 13.08 3.66 -18.76
N ASN A 190 12.96 2.84 -19.81
CA ASN A 190 11.78 2.01 -20.07
C ASN A 190 10.47 2.82 -20.15
N THR A 191 10.56 4.03 -20.70
CA THR A 191 9.42 4.91 -20.97
C THR A 191 9.37 5.33 -22.45
N PRO A 192 8.18 5.34 -23.10
CA PRO A 192 6.89 4.92 -22.54
C PRO A 192 6.91 3.42 -22.23
N VAL A 193 6.28 3.03 -21.12
CA VAL A 193 6.11 1.61 -20.78
C VAL A 193 5.26 0.98 -21.88
N PRO A 194 5.75 -0.08 -22.57
CA PRO A 194 4.99 -0.72 -23.63
C PRO A 194 3.63 -1.19 -23.13
N PRO A 195 2.52 -0.88 -23.82
CA PRO A 195 1.22 -1.44 -23.50
C PRO A 195 1.30 -2.96 -23.41
N LEU A 196 0.60 -3.56 -22.44
CA LEU A 196 0.65 -5.00 -22.21
C LEU A 196 0.37 -5.79 -23.50
N ARG A 197 -0.60 -5.35 -24.32
CA ARG A 197 -0.90 -5.98 -25.62
C ARG A 197 0.30 -6.00 -26.57
N GLU A 198 1.02 -4.89 -26.70
CA GLU A 198 2.18 -4.79 -27.60
C GLU A 198 3.33 -5.67 -27.11
N PHE A 199 3.60 -5.64 -25.80
CA PHE A 199 4.54 -6.57 -25.17
C PHE A 199 4.16 -8.02 -25.47
N MET A 200 2.90 -8.39 -25.25
CA MET A 200 2.39 -9.74 -25.43
C MET A 200 2.50 -10.22 -26.89
N MET A 201 2.26 -9.34 -27.88
CA MET A 201 2.41 -9.68 -29.30
C MET A 201 3.87 -9.85 -29.74
N GLY A 202 4.80 -9.10 -29.13
CA GLY A 202 6.23 -9.13 -29.47
C GLY A 202 7.05 -10.13 -28.65
N TYR A 203 6.58 -10.50 -27.46
CA TYR A 203 7.33 -11.33 -26.53
C TYR A 203 7.39 -12.79 -27.00
N LYS A 204 8.60 -13.33 -27.04
CA LYS A 204 8.85 -14.76 -27.25
C LYS A 204 9.51 -15.30 -25.99
N GLU A 205 8.85 -16.24 -25.32
CA GLU A 205 9.47 -16.96 -24.21
C GLU A 205 10.84 -17.49 -24.66
N PRO A 206 11.90 -17.25 -23.87
CA PRO A 206 13.22 -17.74 -24.23
C PRO A 206 13.21 -19.28 -24.30
N LYS A 207 13.71 -19.83 -25.42
CA LYS A 207 13.76 -21.30 -25.65
C LYS A 207 14.62 -22.06 -24.63
N LEU A 208 15.47 -21.37 -23.88
CA LEU A 208 16.33 -21.92 -22.82
C LEU A 208 16.20 -21.05 -21.57
N GLN A 209 15.81 -21.67 -20.44
CA GLN A 209 15.63 -20.98 -19.14
C GLN A 209 16.96 -20.58 -18.46
N SER A 210 18.13 -20.89 -19.02
CA SER A 210 19.43 -20.63 -18.40
C SER A 210 20.11 -19.38 -18.92
N TYR A 211 20.01 -18.30 -18.16
CA TYR A 211 20.73 -17.03 -18.39
C TYR A 211 22.24 -17.12 -18.22
N PHE A 212 22.73 -18.24 -17.68
CA PHE A 212 24.14 -18.54 -17.44
C PHE A 212 24.99 -18.49 -18.73
N ILE A 213 24.48 -19.02 -19.85
CA ILE A 213 25.18 -18.99 -21.15
C ILE A 213 25.21 -17.58 -21.76
N LYS A 214 24.18 -16.77 -21.51
CA LYS A 214 24.09 -15.38 -21.97
C LYS A 214 24.99 -14.44 -21.15
N HIS A 215 25.12 -14.71 -19.85
CA HIS A 215 26.01 -14.00 -18.92
C HIS A 215 27.50 -14.30 -19.16
N LEU A 216 27.86 -15.52 -19.59
CA LEU A 216 29.24 -15.88 -19.91
C LEU A 216 29.79 -15.09 -21.12
N LEU A 217 28.95 -14.81 -22.13
CA LEU A 217 29.33 -14.06 -23.33
C LEU A 217 29.38 -12.52 -23.10
N ASN A 218 28.63 -11.99 -22.13
CA ASN A 218 28.58 -10.55 -21.83
C ASN A 218 29.66 -10.09 -20.81
N ASN A 219 30.10 -10.96 -19.89
CA ASN A 219 31.11 -10.61 -18.86
C ASN A 219 32.56 -10.86 -19.25
N ILE A 220 32.83 -11.16 -20.52
CA ILE A 220 34.16 -10.99 -21.09
C ILE A 220 34.50 -9.50 -21.23
N TYR A 221 33.56 -8.56 -21.06
CA TYR A 221 33.77 -7.18 -21.52
C TYR A 221 33.81 -6.00 -20.54
N ASN A 222 33.27 -5.94 -19.30
CA ASN A 222 33.38 -4.66 -18.54
C ASN A 222 33.37 -4.76 -17.01
N MET A 223 34.58 -4.77 -16.43
CA MET A 223 34.86 -4.36 -15.05
C MET A 223 35.36 -2.90 -15.02
N ASN A 224 34.65 -1.97 -14.36
CA ASN A 224 35.24 -0.96 -13.45
C ASN A 224 34.17 -0.10 -12.75
N PRO A 225 34.31 0.24 -11.45
CA PRO A 225 33.38 1.07 -10.68
C PRO A 225 33.87 2.53 -10.58
N LYS A 226 32.97 3.54 -10.54
CA LYS A 226 33.19 4.81 -9.78
C LYS A 226 31.98 5.77 -9.72
N LYS A 227 31.66 6.12 -8.46
CA LYS A 227 31.18 7.39 -7.83
C LYS A 227 29.86 8.06 -8.24
N ARG A 228 28.98 8.20 -7.22
CA ARG A 228 27.80 9.06 -7.11
C ARG A 228 28.14 10.40 -6.43
N ASN A 229 27.38 11.43 -6.75
CA ASN A 229 27.08 12.58 -5.87
C ASN A 229 25.67 13.07 -6.20
N TYR A 230 24.77 13.15 -5.21
CA TYR A 230 23.41 13.67 -5.37
C TYR A 230 23.26 14.92 -4.52
N ASN A 231 23.02 16.06 -5.16
CA ASN A 231 22.58 17.29 -4.49
C ASN A 231 21.24 17.71 -5.09
N GLU A 232 20.19 17.65 -4.27
CA GLU A 232 19.26 18.75 -3.90
C GLU A 232 17.95 18.11 -3.41
N GLY A 233 17.58 18.46 -2.17
CA GLY A 233 16.57 17.78 -1.37
C GLY A 233 15.13 18.25 -1.61
N PHE A 234 14.19 17.56 -0.97
CA PHE A 234 12.78 17.93 -0.95
C PHE A 234 12.26 18.07 0.50
N ALA A 235 11.33 19.01 0.68
CA ALA A 235 10.79 19.42 1.97
C ALA A 235 9.69 18.48 2.49
N ILE A 236 9.62 18.45 3.82
CA ILE A 236 9.04 17.51 4.79
C ILE A 236 8.15 16.38 4.25
N PHE A 237 8.70 15.19 4.47
CA PHE A 237 8.21 13.88 4.14
C PHE A 237 8.36 13.03 5.40
N MET A 238 7.30 12.43 5.92
CA MET A 238 7.45 11.40 6.95
C MET A 238 7.58 10.06 6.26
N VAL A 239 8.64 9.32 6.56
CA VAL A 239 8.76 7.94 6.05
C VAL A 239 8.16 6.99 7.06
N LEU A 240 7.17 6.20 6.65
CA LEU A 240 6.81 4.98 7.38
C LEU A 240 7.73 3.88 6.85
N ALA A 241 8.76 3.54 7.63
CA ALA A 241 9.65 2.43 7.33
C ALA A 241 8.94 1.12 7.73
N ILE A 242 8.48 0.38 6.72
CA ILE A 242 7.86 -0.93 6.90
C ILE A 242 8.99 -1.96 6.82
N THR A 243 9.47 -2.38 7.99
CA THR A 243 10.67 -3.21 8.12
C THR A 243 10.32 -4.68 8.21
N SER A 244 11.13 -5.54 7.58
CA SER A 244 10.95 -6.99 7.59
C SER A 244 11.91 -7.68 8.54
N GLU A 245 11.43 -8.64 9.33
CA GLU A 245 12.28 -9.51 10.15
C GLU A 245 13.28 -10.32 9.31
N THR A 246 12.97 -10.56 8.02
CA THR A 246 13.83 -11.34 7.12
C THR A 246 15.00 -10.55 6.54
N GLU A 247 14.99 -9.21 6.66
CA GLU A 247 15.99 -8.32 6.03
C GLU A 247 16.60 -7.30 7.04
N PRO A 248 17.16 -7.76 8.17
CA PRO A 248 17.60 -6.88 9.26
C PRO A 248 18.72 -5.91 8.84
N GLU A 249 19.63 -6.33 7.98
CA GLU A 249 20.71 -5.46 7.49
C GLU A 249 20.20 -4.32 6.61
N LEU A 250 19.17 -4.59 5.78
CA LEU A 250 18.61 -3.58 4.90
C LEU A 250 17.76 -2.59 5.69
N ASN A 251 17.04 -3.05 6.72
CA ASN A 251 16.34 -2.18 7.67
C ASN A 251 17.31 -1.20 8.34
N GLU A 252 18.45 -1.67 8.86
CA GLU A 252 19.45 -0.80 9.49
C GLU A 252 20.07 0.19 8.50
N LYS A 253 20.28 -0.22 7.24
CA LYS A 253 20.73 0.70 6.19
C LYS A 253 19.71 1.80 5.91
N LEU A 254 18.42 1.47 5.83
CA LEU A 254 17.35 2.44 5.64
C LEU A 254 17.27 3.41 6.82
N ARG A 255 17.21 2.89 8.05
CA ARG A 255 17.23 3.69 9.30
C ARG A 255 18.44 4.62 9.36
N GLY A 256 19.63 4.08 9.11
CA GLY A 256 20.87 4.84 9.10
C GLY A 256 20.88 5.95 8.04
N TYR A 257 20.32 5.68 6.86
CA TYR A 257 20.17 6.69 5.81
C TYR A 257 19.20 7.80 6.24
N LEU A 258 18.00 7.46 6.72
CA LEU A 258 16.99 8.44 7.15
C LEU A 258 17.52 9.33 8.27
N ARG A 259 18.17 8.75 9.29
CA ARG A 259 18.84 9.49 10.38
C ARG A 259 19.93 10.43 9.85
N LYS A 260 20.76 9.96 8.92
CA LYS A 260 21.85 10.77 8.33
C LYS A 260 21.30 11.94 7.51
N GLN A 261 20.14 11.78 6.88
CA GLN A 261 19.49 12.82 6.08
C GLN A 261 18.57 13.73 6.91
N ASP A 262 18.47 13.53 8.23
CA ASP A 262 17.54 14.24 9.11
C ASP A 262 16.08 14.16 8.64
N ILE A 263 15.69 12.99 8.12
CA ILE A 263 14.33 12.71 7.67
C ILE A 263 13.56 12.04 8.81
N ASP A 264 12.44 12.64 9.21
CA ASP A 264 11.52 12.06 10.18
C ASP A 264 10.97 10.72 9.68
N PHE A 265 11.00 9.71 10.54
CA PHE A 265 10.44 8.40 10.20
C PHE A 265 9.78 7.69 11.39
N ILE A 266 8.79 6.87 11.06
CA ILE A 266 8.18 5.88 11.96
C ILE A 266 8.64 4.51 11.49
N ASP A 267 9.15 3.70 12.41
CA ASP A 267 9.50 2.31 12.14
C ASP A 267 8.38 1.38 12.61
N SER A 268 7.85 0.55 11.71
CA SER A 268 6.75 -0.35 12.06
C SER A 268 7.14 -1.38 13.11
N MET A 269 8.39 -1.89 13.10
CA MET A 269 8.83 -2.85 14.10
C MET A 269 8.96 -2.22 15.48
N ASP A 270 9.35 -0.94 15.57
CA ASP A 270 9.39 -0.23 16.85
C ASP A 270 7.96 -0.07 17.40
N VAL A 271 7.00 0.31 16.55
CA VAL A 271 5.58 0.41 16.95
C VAL A 271 5.05 -0.92 17.49
N PHE A 272 5.35 -2.02 16.80
CA PHE A 272 4.88 -3.34 17.23
C PHE A 272 5.62 -3.85 18.47
N SER A 273 6.91 -3.57 18.60
CA SER A 273 7.69 -3.90 19.79
C SER A 273 7.18 -3.15 21.02
N GLU A 274 6.87 -1.85 20.88
CA GLU A 274 6.21 -1.04 21.92
C GLU A 274 4.85 -1.64 22.30
N ALA A 275 4.05 -2.06 21.32
CA ALA A 275 2.75 -2.68 21.57
C ALA A 275 2.86 -4.04 22.29
N HIS A 276 3.80 -4.90 21.89
CA HIS A 276 4.11 -6.19 22.52
C HIS A 276 4.65 -6.03 23.94
N ALA A 277 5.40 -4.98 24.22
CA ALA A 277 5.85 -4.68 25.59
C ALA A 277 4.69 -4.25 26.52
N GLY A 278 3.57 -3.80 25.93
CA GLY A 278 2.41 -3.31 26.65
C GLY A 278 1.19 -4.23 26.58
N ALA A 279 0.05 -3.65 26.19
CA ALA A 279 -1.25 -4.31 26.22
C ALA A 279 -1.42 -5.44 25.18
N TYR A 280 -0.49 -5.60 24.25
CA TYR A 280 -0.63 -6.47 23.08
C TYR A 280 0.37 -7.64 23.05
N LYS A 281 0.96 -8.04 24.17
CA LYS A 281 2.04 -9.04 24.28
C LYS A 281 1.92 -10.30 23.41
N ASN A 282 0.73 -10.84 23.23
CA ASN A 282 0.50 -12.08 22.48
C ASN A 282 -0.30 -11.88 21.19
N TYR A 283 -0.43 -10.64 20.72
CA TYR A 283 -1.20 -10.32 19.52
C TYR A 283 -0.33 -10.46 18.27
N ASN A 284 -0.94 -11.02 17.23
CA ASN A 284 -0.41 -10.97 15.88
C ASN A 284 -0.92 -9.69 15.18
N PHE A 285 -0.02 -8.98 14.49
CA PHE A 285 -0.33 -7.74 13.77
C PHE A 285 -0.39 -7.91 12.26
N TYR A 286 -0.21 -9.15 11.77
CA TYR A 286 -0.17 -9.46 10.35
C TYR A 286 -1.25 -10.46 9.94
N ILE A 287 -1.72 -10.39 8.71
CA ILE A 287 -2.48 -11.44 8.02
C ILE A 287 -1.88 -11.63 6.64
N SER A 288 -1.61 -12.87 6.24
CA SER A 288 -1.11 -13.19 4.89
C SER A 288 0.15 -12.41 4.45
N GLY A 289 0.95 -11.93 5.41
CA GLY A 289 2.15 -11.12 5.14
C GLY A 289 1.91 -9.61 5.02
N HIS A 290 0.71 -9.10 5.29
CA HIS A 290 0.39 -7.67 5.38
C HIS A 290 -0.14 -7.32 6.78
N PHE A 291 -0.25 -6.04 7.11
CA PHE A 291 -0.87 -5.63 8.38
C PHE A 291 -2.32 -6.07 8.45
N ASN A 292 -2.72 -6.69 9.56
CA ASN A 292 -4.14 -6.86 9.86
C ASN A 292 -4.75 -5.56 10.40
N SER A 293 -6.06 -5.55 10.67
CA SER A 293 -6.77 -4.36 11.14
C SER A 293 -6.20 -3.79 12.45
N LEU A 294 -5.73 -4.63 13.37
CA LEU A 294 -5.08 -4.19 14.60
C LEU A 294 -3.70 -3.59 14.35
N GLY A 295 -2.86 -4.24 13.54
CA GLY A 295 -1.55 -3.73 13.15
C GLY A 295 -1.66 -2.38 12.44
N GLY A 296 -2.57 -2.28 11.48
CA GLY A 296 -2.87 -1.03 10.78
C GLY A 296 -3.35 0.07 11.73
N ALA A 297 -4.19 -0.26 12.71
CA ALA A 297 -4.67 0.71 13.70
C ALA A 297 -3.55 1.28 14.58
N LEU A 298 -2.60 0.44 15.02
CA LEU A 298 -1.44 0.87 15.81
C LEU A 298 -0.53 1.79 14.99
N ILE A 299 -0.31 1.48 13.71
CA ILE A 299 0.43 2.35 12.79
C ILE A 299 -0.30 3.68 12.60
N ALA A 300 -1.60 3.67 12.35
CA ALA A 300 -2.41 4.88 12.21
C ALA A 300 -2.33 5.77 13.46
N GLN A 301 -2.43 5.18 14.66
CA GLN A 301 -2.32 5.88 15.93
C GLN A 301 -0.91 6.46 16.15
N LYS A 302 0.16 5.77 15.74
CA LYS A 302 1.53 6.32 15.80
C LYS A 302 1.69 7.50 14.84
N ILE A 303 1.22 7.37 13.59
CA ILE A 303 1.24 8.47 12.61
C ILE A 303 0.51 9.68 13.17
N LYS A 304 -0.71 9.48 13.70
CA LYS A 304 -1.50 10.52 14.34
C LYS A 304 -0.71 11.26 15.42
N ASN A 305 -0.11 10.52 16.37
CA ASN A 305 0.65 11.11 17.47
C ASN A 305 1.81 11.99 16.96
N VAL A 306 2.55 11.52 15.96
CA VAL A 306 3.67 12.30 15.38
C VAL A 306 3.15 13.56 14.67
N LEU A 307 2.02 13.47 13.96
CA LEU A 307 1.40 14.64 13.31
C LEU A 307 0.89 15.67 14.35
N GLU A 308 0.37 15.22 15.49
CA GLU A 308 -0.03 16.08 16.60
C GLU A 308 1.17 16.76 17.28
N GLU A 309 2.24 16.00 17.54
CA GLU A 309 3.50 16.52 18.08
C GLU A 309 4.11 17.60 17.18
N LYS A 310 4.03 17.39 15.86
CA LYS A 310 4.44 18.37 14.84
C LYS A 310 3.43 19.49 14.61
N LYS A 311 2.28 19.47 15.31
CA LYS A 311 1.19 20.45 15.19
C LYS A 311 0.62 20.59 13.77
N ILE A 312 0.70 19.52 12.98
CA ILE A 312 0.11 19.45 11.64
C ILE A 312 -1.40 19.24 11.75
N ILE A 313 -1.81 18.35 12.67
CA ILE A 313 -3.22 18.11 13.00
C ILE A 313 -3.51 18.55 14.43
N ARG A 314 -4.80 18.71 14.73
CA ARG A 314 -5.28 18.94 16.10
C ARG A 314 -5.16 17.66 16.91
N LYS A 315 -4.94 17.83 18.21
CA LYS A 315 -4.93 16.71 19.15
C LYS A 315 -6.33 16.09 19.28
N THR A 316 -6.43 14.77 19.11
CA THR A 316 -7.62 13.97 19.35
C THR A 316 -7.32 12.87 20.37
N PRO A 317 -8.33 12.27 21.02
CA PRO A 317 -8.10 11.21 21.99
C PRO A 317 -7.33 10.03 21.41
N ASN A 318 -6.46 9.43 22.22
CA ASN A 318 -5.81 8.16 21.87
C ASN A 318 -6.75 6.99 22.15
N TYR A 319 -6.61 5.93 21.37
CA TYR A 319 -7.46 4.76 21.45
C TYR A 319 -6.66 3.50 21.82
N LYS A 320 -7.23 2.70 22.71
CA LYS A 320 -6.89 1.28 22.83
C LYS A 320 -7.71 0.51 21.82
N PHE A 321 -7.04 -0.14 20.88
CA PHE A 321 -7.68 -0.97 19.86
C PHE A 321 -7.91 -2.38 20.40
N ILE A 322 -9.09 -2.93 20.17
CA ILE A 322 -9.44 -4.30 20.55
C ILE A 322 -9.98 -4.98 19.29
N SER A 323 -9.32 -6.06 18.89
CA SER A 323 -9.72 -6.90 17.76
C SER A 323 -9.70 -8.36 18.20
N ASN A 324 -10.62 -9.16 17.67
CA ASN A 324 -10.60 -10.60 17.87
C ASN A 324 -9.67 -11.24 16.82
N SER A 325 -8.39 -11.37 17.19
CA SER A 325 -7.27 -11.76 16.34
C SER A 325 -7.37 -13.14 15.66
N TYR A 326 -8.44 -13.90 15.89
CA TYR A 326 -8.53 -15.31 15.50
C TYR A 326 -9.64 -15.64 14.50
N VAL A 327 -10.64 -14.77 14.29
CA VAL A 327 -11.81 -15.17 13.48
C VAL A 327 -12.26 -14.08 12.49
N LEU A 328 -12.18 -12.79 12.84
CA LEU A 328 -12.71 -11.72 11.99
C LEU A 328 -11.80 -10.49 12.05
N ASN A 329 -10.96 -10.28 11.03
CA ASN A 329 -10.21 -9.02 10.86
C ASN A 329 -11.11 -7.82 10.55
N GLU A 330 -12.40 -8.08 10.38
CA GLU A 330 -13.43 -7.12 9.99
C GLU A 330 -14.20 -6.53 11.17
N VAL A 331 -13.66 -6.63 12.40
CA VAL A 331 -14.19 -5.92 13.58
C VAL A 331 -13.03 -5.32 14.38
N LEU A 332 -13.08 -4.01 14.59
CA LEU A 332 -12.12 -3.27 15.41
C LEU A 332 -12.88 -2.34 16.36
N VAL A 333 -12.64 -2.49 17.66
CA VAL A 333 -13.18 -1.61 18.70
C VAL A 333 -12.11 -0.60 19.09
N LEU A 334 -12.48 0.66 19.14
CA LEU A 334 -11.65 1.78 19.56
C LEU A 334 -12.16 2.26 20.92
N GLN A 335 -11.43 1.96 21.99
CA GLN A 335 -11.73 2.44 23.33
C GLN A 335 -10.93 3.71 23.61
N ASN A 336 -11.62 4.83 23.81
CA ASN A 336 -10.98 6.10 24.14
C ASN A 336 -10.22 5.98 25.49
N LEU A 337 -8.93 6.36 25.49
CA LEU A 337 -8.07 6.28 26.68
C LEU A 337 -8.38 7.37 27.72
N GLU A 338 -8.99 8.47 27.33
CA GLU A 338 -9.40 9.56 28.21
C GLU A 338 -10.79 9.32 28.83
N ASN A 339 -11.65 8.57 28.13
CA ASN A 339 -12.96 8.15 28.61
C ASN A 339 -13.24 6.69 28.20
N GLY A 340 -12.94 5.73 29.07
CA GLY A 340 -13.05 4.30 28.75
C GLY A 340 -14.46 3.79 28.42
N ASN A 341 -15.51 4.60 28.64
CA ASN A 341 -16.88 4.31 28.24
C ASN A 341 -17.24 4.81 26.83
N ASP A 342 -16.39 5.65 26.22
CA ASP A 342 -16.51 6.07 24.82
C ASP A 342 -15.88 4.99 23.92
N LEU A 343 -16.76 4.19 23.33
CA LEU A 343 -16.41 3.09 22.44
C LEU A 343 -16.87 3.42 21.02
N ARG A 344 -15.96 3.27 20.05
CA ARG A 344 -16.29 3.32 18.62
C ARG A 344 -16.00 1.97 17.99
N TYR A 345 -16.70 1.67 16.90
CA TYR A 345 -16.64 0.38 16.23
C TYR A 345 -16.44 0.58 14.73
N ILE A 346 -15.45 -0.11 14.18
CA ILE A 346 -15.28 -0.28 12.73
C ILE A 346 -15.64 -1.74 12.45
N THR A 347 -16.68 -1.98 11.65
CA THR A 347 -17.13 -3.33 11.30
C THR A 347 -17.74 -3.38 9.91
N ASN A 348 -17.48 -4.47 9.18
CA ASN A 348 -18.16 -4.80 7.92
C ASN A 348 -19.22 -5.90 8.09
N PHE A 349 -19.64 -6.15 9.33
CA PHE A 349 -20.69 -7.11 9.63
C PHE A 349 -22.09 -6.50 9.41
N MET A 350 -22.91 -7.19 8.62
CA MET A 350 -24.31 -6.86 8.38
C MET A 350 -25.23 -7.94 8.96
N PRO A 351 -26.03 -7.65 10.01
CA PRO A 351 -26.98 -8.61 10.56
C PRO A 351 -28.16 -8.84 9.60
N ILE A 352 -28.58 -10.10 9.41
CA ILE A 352 -29.66 -10.47 8.46
C ILE A 352 -31.05 -10.13 9.02
N ASN A 353 -31.22 -10.02 10.35
CA ASN A 353 -32.43 -9.56 11.02
C ASN A 353 -32.04 -9.02 12.41
N GLY A 354 -32.76 -8.01 12.94
CA GLY A 354 -32.48 -7.24 14.18
C GLY A 354 -32.36 -8.01 15.50
N SER A 355 -31.57 -9.09 15.50
CA SER A 355 -31.35 -10.08 16.55
C SER A 355 -29.98 -9.94 17.21
N LEU A 356 -29.14 -9.01 16.71
CA LEU A 356 -27.97 -8.51 17.39
C LEU A 356 -28.18 -7.02 17.63
N GLU A 357 -28.38 -6.63 18.90
CA GLU A 357 -28.25 -5.23 19.28
C GLU A 357 -26.83 -4.79 18.95
N MET A 358 -26.70 -3.93 17.93
CA MET A 358 -25.42 -3.33 17.61
C MET A 358 -25.01 -2.41 18.78
N PRO A 359 -23.74 -2.40 19.19
CA PRO A 359 -23.28 -1.53 20.25
C PRO A 359 -23.62 -0.06 19.97
N LYS A 360 -23.93 0.71 21.02
CA LYS A 360 -24.08 2.17 20.90
C LYS A 360 -22.82 2.77 20.29
N GLY A 361 -22.95 3.58 19.24
CA GLY A 361 -21.83 4.17 18.49
C GLY A 361 -21.41 3.39 17.24
N TYR A 362 -22.16 2.37 16.84
CA TYR A 362 -22.03 1.72 15.54
C TYR A 362 -22.20 2.73 14.39
N VAL A 363 -21.22 2.78 13.49
CA VAL A 363 -21.32 3.49 12.21
C VAL A 363 -21.51 2.43 11.11
N PRO A 364 -22.73 2.22 10.61
CA PRO A 364 -22.94 1.33 9.48
C PRO A 364 -22.21 1.86 8.25
N PHE A 365 -21.54 0.96 7.52
CA PHE A 365 -21.13 1.24 6.16
C PHE A 365 -22.41 1.29 5.29
N GLU A 366 -22.84 2.49 4.91
CA GLU A 366 -24.04 2.66 4.08
C GLU A 366 -23.77 2.19 2.63
N ILE A 367 -24.54 1.20 2.18
CA ILE A 367 -24.67 0.86 0.76
C ILE A 367 -25.72 1.82 0.17
N LYS A 368 -25.35 2.64 -0.80
CA LYS A 368 -26.34 3.20 -1.73
C LYS A 368 -26.61 2.14 -2.80
N ALA A 369 -27.87 1.69 -2.85
CA ALA A 369 -28.39 0.74 -3.82
C ALA A 369 -28.27 1.24 -5.27
#